data_AF-A0A966Q360-F1
#
_entry.id   AF-A0A966Q360-F1
#
_cell.length_a   1.000
_cell.length_b   1.000
_cell.length_c   1.000
_cell.angle_alpha   90.00
_cell.angle_beta   90.00
_cell.angle_gamma   90.00
#
_symmetry.space_group_name_H-M   'P 1'
#
loop_
_entity.id
_entity.type
_entity.pdbx_description
1 polymer ?
#
loop_
_entity_poly.entity_id
_entity_poly.type
_entity_poly.pdbx_seq_one_letter_code
_entity_poly.pdbx_strand_id
1 'polypeptide(L)'
;MAKDLIVGVVDNYDWDKIKYWANSIEQSGFDGYKALIIYNMDKTTADILTQKQFMLIGCSQYDDTKGFVFEGNTNIMVDRFLHIHHFLSMLDKPMDVKRVIITDVRDVVFQANPTNWLDEYFLNGFELIVGSENLTYENEPWGKNNIIKTFGEYFYERLKDSPIYCA
;
A
#
# COMPACT_ATOMS: atom_id res chain seq x y z
N MET A 1 -16.01 -18.35 1.71
CA MET A 1 -14.69 -18.45 2.35
C MET A 1 -14.12 -17.05 2.39
N ALA A 2 -13.50 -16.69 3.52
CA ALA A 2 -12.82 -15.42 3.68
C ALA A 2 -11.75 -15.25 2.59
N LYS A 3 -11.65 -14.03 2.04
CA LYS A 3 -10.72 -13.68 0.96
C LYS A 3 -9.59 -12.82 1.49
N ASP A 4 -8.42 -12.91 0.89
CA ASP A 4 -7.33 -11.97 1.18
C ASP A 4 -7.62 -10.61 0.52
N LEU A 5 -7.01 -9.55 1.06
CA LEU A 5 -7.13 -8.17 0.59
C LEU A 5 -5.74 -7.62 0.26
N ILE A 6 -5.52 -7.19 -0.97
CA ILE A 6 -4.33 -6.40 -1.35
C ILE A 6 -4.66 -4.91 -1.22
N VAL A 7 -3.80 -4.15 -0.52
CA VAL A 7 -3.95 -2.71 -0.33
C VAL A 7 -2.69 -1.98 -0.79
N GLY A 8 -2.87 -0.97 -1.62
CA GLY A 8 -1.83 0.00 -1.95
C GLY A 8 -2.25 1.43 -1.59
N VAL A 9 -1.29 2.34 -1.54
CA VAL A 9 -1.52 3.77 -1.35
C VAL A 9 -0.77 4.55 -2.42
N VAL A 10 -1.43 5.51 -3.06
CA VAL A 10 -0.84 6.30 -4.15
C VAL A 10 -1.13 7.79 -4.01
N ASP A 11 -0.18 8.58 -4.52
CA ASP A 11 -0.33 10.00 -4.74
C ASP A 11 0.27 10.39 -6.08
N ASN A 12 -0.52 11.03 -6.94
CA ASN A 12 -0.13 11.50 -8.27
C ASN A 12 0.38 10.39 -9.20
N TYR A 13 -0.27 9.22 -9.13
CA TYR A 13 0.02 8.11 -10.03
C TYR A 13 -1.00 8.04 -11.16
N ASP A 14 -0.48 7.98 -12.38
CA ASP A 14 -1.24 7.72 -13.59
C ASP A 14 -1.24 6.21 -13.92
N TRP A 15 -1.97 5.83 -14.96
CA TRP A 15 -2.03 4.44 -15.41
C TRP A 15 -0.65 3.87 -15.76
N ASP A 16 0.26 4.66 -16.34
CA ASP A 16 1.58 4.16 -16.72
C ASP A 16 2.43 3.75 -15.51
N LYS A 17 2.23 4.41 -14.37
CA LYS A 17 2.88 4.06 -13.10
C LYS A 17 2.24 2.86 -12.40
N ILE A 18 0.93 2.66 -12.52
CA ILE A 18 0.18 1.63 -11.75
C ILE A 18 0.00 0.33 -12.53
N LYS A 19 0.01 0.37 -13.87
CA LYS A 19 -0.41 -0.76 -14.71
C LYS A 19 0.30 -2.08 -14.41
N TYR A 20 1.59 -2.06 -14.04
CA TYR A 20 2.33 -3.28 -13.77
C TYR A 20 1.83 -3.97 -12.49
N TRP A 21 1.64 -3.22 -11.41
CA TRP A 21 1.07 -3.72 -10.18
C TRP A 21 -0.36 -4.24 -10.40
N ALA A 22 -1.25 -3.41 -10.97
CA ALA A 22 -2.66 -3.77 -11.17
C ALA A 22 -2.84 -4.99 -12.09
N ASN A 23 -2.13 -5.04 -13.23
CA ASN A 23 -2.25 -6.16 -14.15
C ASN A 23 -1.59 -7.43 -13.61
N SER A 24 -0.49 -7.32 -12.85
CA SER A 24 0.16 -8.49 -12.27
C SER A 24 -0.69 -9.16 -11.21
N ILE A 25 -1.45 -8.41 -10.40
CA ILE A 25 -2.43 -8.99 -9.46
C ILE A 25 -3.42 -9.89 -10.21
N GLU A 26 -4.02 -9.39 -11.30
CA GLU A 26 -4.97 -10.18 -12.10
C GLU A 26 -4.31 -11.39 -12.78
N GLN A 27 -3.14 -11.19 -13.39
CA GLN A 27 -2.41 -12.26 -14.09
C GLN A 27 -1.88 -13.33 -13.14
N SER A 28 -1.64 -12.99 -11.88
CA SER A 28 -1.22 -13.94 -10.86
C SER A 28 -2.31 -14.96 -10.49
N GLY A 29 -3.57 -14.70 -10.88
CA GLY A 29 -4.72 -15.50 -10.49
C GLY A 29 -5.28 -15.16 -9.11
N PHE A 30 -4.95 -13.97 -8.57
CA PHE A 30 -5.50 -13.49 -7.30
C PHE A 30 -7.00 -13.20 -7.43
N ASP A 31 -7.81 -13.83 -6.60
CA ASP A 31 -9.28 -13.74 -6.59
C ASP A 31 -9.84 -13.02 -5.35
N GLY A 32 -8.95 -12.44 -4.54
CA GLY A 32 -9.27 -11.65 -3.36
C GLY A 32 -9.71 -10.22 -3.66
N TYR A 33 -9.86 -9.43 -2.61
CA TYR A 33 -10.22 -8.02 -2.70
C TYR A 33 -8.99 -7.17 -3.04
N LYS A 34 -9.22 -6.07 -3.77
CA LYS A 34 -8.17 -5.15 -4.19
C LYS A 34 -8.59 -3.74 -3.79
N ALA A 35 -7.78 -3.04 -3.01
CA ALA A 35 -8.05 -1.69 -2.55
C ALA A 35 -6.89 -0.76 -2.87
N LEU A 36 -7.23 0.49 -3.18
CA LEU A 36 -6.27 1.56 -3.40
C LEU A 36 -6.72 2.80 -2.65
N ILE A 37 -5.89 3.27 -1.73
CA ILE A 37 -6.07 4.56 -1.07
C ILE A 37 -5.40 5.63 -1.92
N ILE A 38 -6.13 6.71 -2.24
CA ILE A 38 -5.76 7.66 -3.27
C ILE A 38 -5.78 9.08 -2.72
N TYR A 39 -4.65 9.77 -2.81
CA TYR A 39 -4.58 11.21 -2.58
C TYR A 39 -4.96 11.96 -3.85
N ASN A 40 -4.16 11.81 -4.90
CA ASN A 40 -4.40 12.42 -6.20
C ASN A 40 -4.32 11.37 -7.32
N MET A 41 -5.32 11.36 -8.20
CA MET A 41 -5.39 10.48 -9.38
C MET A 41 -6.35 11.03 -10.41
N ASP A 42 -5.96 10.97 -11.69
CA ASP A 42 -6.83 11.40 -12.77
C ASP A 42 -8.01 10.44 -13.00
N LYS A 43 -9.10 10.98 -13.55
CA LYS A 43 -10.30 10.21 -13.88
C LYS A 43 -10.03 8.98 -14.75
N THR A 44 -9.16 9.07 -15.75
CA THR A 44 -8.91 7.96 -16.70
C THR A 44 -8.31 6.77 -15.95
N THR A 45 -7.34 7.03 -15.09
CA THR A 45 -6.72 5.99 -14.25
C THR A 45 -7.73 5.40 -13.26
N ALA A 46 -8.56 6.23 -12.61
CA ALA A 46 -9.60 5.77 -11.69
C ALA A 46 -10.66 4.90 -12.40
N ASP A 47 -11.09 5.27 -13.61
CA ASP A 47 -12.05 4.50 -14.41
C ASP A 47 -11.50 3.11 -14.76
N ILE A 48 -10.23 3.02 -15.18
CA ILE A 48 -9.57 1.74 -15.51
C ILE A 48 -9.52 0.84 -14.26
N LEU A 49 -9.11 1.38 -13.11
CA LEU A 49 -9.02 0.62 -11.87
C LEU A 49 -10.40 0.16 -11.38
N THR A 50 -11.43 1.00 -11.54
CA THR A 50 -12.82 0.64 -11.22
C THR A 50 -13.33 -0.51 -12.11
N GLN A 51 -13.05 -0.46 -13.42
CA GLN A 51 -13.36 -1.57 -14.34
C GLN A 51 -12.65 -2.87 -13.95
N LYS A 52 -11.45 -2.75 -13.39
CA LYS A 52 -10.68 -3.85 -12.79
C LYS A 52 -11.13 -4.23 -11.38
N GLN A 53 -12.25 -3.70 -10.88
CA GLN A 53 -12.83 -4.04 -9.58
C GLN A 53 -11.91 -3.70 -8.39
N PHE A 54 -11.07 -2.67 -8.52
CA PHE A 54 -10.41 -2.08 -7.35
C PHE A 54 -11.40 -1.22 -6.56
N MET A 55 -11.41 -1.38 -5.25
CA MET A 55 -12.06 -0.44 -4.34
C MET A 55 -11.17 0.80 -4.24
N LEU A 56 -11.70 1.95 -4.65
CA LEU A 56 -10.97 3.22 -4.64
C LEU A 56 -11.41 4.03 -3.41
N ILE A 57 -10.46 4.32 -2.52
CA ILE A 57 -10.70 5.07 -1.28
C ILE A 57 -9.97 6.40 -1.41
N GLY A 58 -10.70 7.45 -1.77
CA GLY A 58 -10.14 8.80 -1.89
C GLY A 58 -9.91 9.46 -0.53
N CYS A 59 -8.77 10.11 -0.36
CA CYS A 59 -8.53 11.11 0.70
C CYS A 59 -9.28 12.42 0.43
N SER A 60 -9.91 12.54 -0.74
CA SER A 60 -10.83 13.60 -1.12
C SER A 60 -12.08 13.02 -1.80
N GLN A 61 -13.10 13.86 -1.96
CA GLN A 61 -14.28 13.48 -2.75
C GLN A 61 -13.89 13.32 -4.23
N TYR A 62 -14.50 12.35 -4.88
CA TYR A 62 -14.31 12.13 -6.32
C TYR A 62 -14.97 13.25 -7.13
N ASP A 63 -14.23 13.79 -8.10
CA ASP A 63 -14.70 14.77 -9.08
C ASP A 63 -14.88 14.09 -10.44
N ASP A 64 -16.08 14.15 -11.02
CA ASP A 64 -16.43 13.47 -12.28
C ASP A 64 -15.68 13.99 -13.51
N THR A 65 -14.95 15.10 -13.39
CA THR A 65 -14.11 15.67 -14.45
C THR A 65 -12.63 15.42 -14.19
N LYS A 66 -12.17 15.60 -12.95
CA LYS A 66 -10.74 15.58 -12.59
C LYS A 66 -10.27 14.25 -12.00
N GLY A 67 -11.16 13.48 -11.36
CA GLY A 67 -10.81 12.33 -10.55
C GLY A 67 -10.64 12.72 -9.07
N PHE A 68 -9.63 12.17 -8.41
CA PHE A 68 -9.30 12.51 -7.02
C PHE A 68 -8.30 13.67 -6.98
N VAL A 69 -8.68 14.76 -6.30
CA VAL A 69 -7.82 15.93 -6.08
C VAL A 69 -7.80 16.23 -4.59
N PHE A 70 -6.63 16.05 -3.96
CA PHE A 70 -6.42 16.28 -2.55
C PHE A 70 -5.50 17.49 -2.34
N GLU A 71 -6.00 18.50 -1.65
CA GLU A 71 -5.24 19.69 -1.27
C GLU A 71 -4.89 19.62 0.22
N GLY A 72 -3.64 19.30 0.52
CA GLY A 72 -3.15 19.21 1.90
C GLY A 72 -1.64 19.04 1.96
N ASN A 73 -1.05 19.42 3.10
CA ASN A 73 0.37 19.17 3.35
C ASN A 73 0.50 17.80 4.03
N THR A 74 0.63 16.75 3.22
CA THR A 74 0.75 15.37 3.70
C THR A 74 2.08 14.77 3.29
N ASN A 75 2.70 14.01 4.18
CA ASN A 75 3.83 13.17 3.85
C ASN A 75 3.32 11.75 3.64
N ILE A 76 3.04 11.38 2.38
CA ILE A 76 2.51 10.05 2.03
C ILE A 76 3.35 8.90 2.61
N MET A 77 4.67 9.07 2.79
CA MET A 77 5.53 8.03 3.37
C MET A 77 5.16 7.66 4.81
N VAL A 78 4.40 8.52 5.49
CA VAL A 78 4.05 8.41 6.91
C VAL A 78 2.54 8.34 7.06
N ASP A 79 1.83 9.27 6.42
CA ASP A 79 0.38 9.40 6.52
C ASP A 79 -0.34 8.18 5.92
N ARG A 80 0.30 7.44 5.00
CA ARG A 80 -0.24 6.19 4.46
C ARG A 80 -0.60 5.18 5.55
N PHE A 81 0.18 5.09 6.63
CA PHE A 81 -0.08 4.13 7.70
C PHE A 81 -1.34 4.48 8.49
N LEU A 82 -1.56 5.77 8.73
CA LEU A 82 -2.78 6.26 9.37
C LEU A 82 -4.01 5.97 8.49
N HIS A 83 -3.92 6.25 7.18
CA HIS A 83 -5.03 6.03 6.26
C HIS A 83 -5.32 4.55 6.03
N ILE A 84 -4.30 3.69 5.95
CA ILE A 84 -4.49 2.24 5.92
C ILE A 84 -5.20 1.79 7.20
N HIS A 85 -4.72 2.21 8.38
CA HIS A 85 -5.36 1.84 9.65
C HIS A 85 -6.83 2.27 9.68
N HIS A 86 -7.13 3.51 9.29
CA HIS A 86 -8.50 4.00 9.23
C HIS A 86 -9.37 3.19 8.28
N PHE A 87 -8.90 2.94 7.05
CA PHE A 87 -9.58 2.08 6.08
C PHE A 87 -9.87 0.69 6.65
N LEU A 88 -8.86 0.03 7.24
CA LEU A 88 -9.02 -1.29 7.82
C LEU A 88 -10.02 -1.30 8.98
N SER A 89 -10.08 -0.23 9.79
CA SER A 89 -11.07 -0.10 10.87
C SER A 89 -12.51 0.12 10.39
N MET A 90 -12.68 0.54 9.13
CA MET A 90 -13.99 0.69 8.49
C MET A 90 -14.43 -0.57 7.73
N LEU A 91 -13.59 -1.61 7.66
CA LEU A 91 -13.97 -2.88 7.04
C LEU A 91 -15.06 -3.54 7.90
N ASP A 92 -16.30 -3.46 7.44
CA ASP A 92 -17.41 -4.15 8.08
C ASP A 92 -17.30 -5.67 7.91
N LYS A 93 -17.90 -6.42 8.84
CA LYS A 93 -18.02 -7.89 8.80
C LYS A 93 -18.50 -8.52 7.47
N PRO A 94 -19.31 -7.87 6.59
CA PRO A 94 -19.67 -8.42 5.28
C PRO A 94 -18.46 -8.66 4.37
N MET A 95 -17.37 -7.90 4.55
CA MET A 95 -16.09 -8.23 3.95
C MET A 95 -15.38 -9.23 4.86
N ASP A 96 -15.60 -10.51 4.60
CA ASP A 96 -14.90 -11.62 5.27
C ASP A 96 -13.43 -11.64 4.79
N VAL A 97 -12.59 -10.75 5.36
CA VAL A 97 -11.17 -10.60 5.01
C VAL A 97 -10.34 -11.53 5.89
N LYS A 98 -9.58 -12.43 5.26
CA LYS A 98 -8.71 -13.40 5.94
C LYS A 98 -7.36 -12.79 6.34
N ARG A 99 -6.66 -12.19 5.37
CA ARG A 99 -5.37 -11.50 5.54
C ARG A 99 -5.35 -10.21 4.73
N VAL A 100 -4.54 -9.26 5.18
CA VAL A 100 -4.25 -8.02 4.45
C VAL A 100 -2.80 -8.07 3.97
N ILE A 101 -2.61 -7.77 2.69
CA ILE A 101 -1.32 -7.71 2.01
C ILE A 101 -1.11 -6.26 1.60
N ILE A 102 -0.20 -5.57 2.28
CA ILE A 102 0.16 -4.19 1.97
C ILE A 102 1.41 -4.22 1.10
N THR A 103 1.41 -3.45 0.02
CA THR A 103 2.54 -3.36 -0.90
C THR A 103 2.67 -1.96 -1.46
N ASP A 104 3.89 -1.56 -1.81
CA ASP A 104 4.09 -0.44 -2.72
C ASP A 104 3.47 -0.75 -4.10
N VAL A 105 3.01 0.30 -4.79
CA VAL A 105 2.24 0.17 -6.04
C VAL A 105 3.13 0.34 -7.28
N ARG A 106 4.28 0.98 -7.16
CA ARG A 106 5.10 1.34 -8.33
C ARG A 106 6.10 0.26 -8.73
N ASP A 107 6.70 -0.38 -7.75
CA ASP A 107 7.90 -1.22 -7.87
C ASP A 107 7.65 -2.67 -7.43
N VAL A 108 6.39 -3.04 -7.18
CA VAL A 108 5.97 -4.41 -6.91
C VAL A 108 5.22 -4.99 -8.10
N VAL A 109 5.57 -6.24 -8.46
CA VAL A 109 4.90 -7.05 -9.47
C VAL A 109 4.67 -8.44 -8.90
N PHE A 110 3.45 -8.94 -8.98
CA PHE A 110 3.11 -10.29 -8.54
C PHE A 110 3.42 -11.31 -9.65
N GLN A 111 4.41 -12.17 -9.42
CA GLN A 111 4.76 -13.24 -10.36
C GLN A 111 3.89 -14.50 -10.20
N ALA A 112 3.25 -14.67 -9.05
CA ALA A 112 2.33 -15.76 -8.70
C ALA A 112 1.32 -15.29 -7.66
N ASN A 113 0.21 -16.02 -7.48
CA ASN A 113 -0.83 -15.67 -6.52
C ASN A 113 -0.23 -15.59 -5.10
N PRO A 114 -0.24 -14.43 -4.44
CA PRO A 114 0.38 -14.27 -3.12
C PRO A 114 -0.33 -15.07 -2.02
N THR A 115 -1.62 -15.39 -2.20
CA THR A 115 -2.40 -16.24 -1.30
C THR A 115 -1.75 -17.61 -1.14
N ASN A 116 -1.29 -18.20 -2.25
CA ASN A 116 -0.68 -19.54 -2.23
C ASN A 116 0.61 -19.54 -1.42
N TRP A 117 1.45 -18.50 -1.59
CA TRP A 117 2.66 -18.35 -0.82
C TRP A 117 2.34 -18.15 0.67
N LEU A 118 1.36 -17.30 1.00
CA LEU A 118 0.96 -17.08 2.39
C LEU A 118 0.36 -18.34 3.02
N ASP A 119 -0.37 -19.17 2.28
CA ASP A 119 -0.91 -20.43 2.81
C ASP A 119 0.20 -21.44 3.15
N GLU A 120 1.32 -21.41 2.42
CA GLU A 120 2.45 -22.32 2.63
C GLU A 120 3.45 -21.82 3.69
N TYR A 121 3.74 -20.51 3.71
CA TYR A 121 4.86 -19.94 4.45
C TYR A 121 4.46 -19.07 5.65
N PHE A 122 3.18 -18.71 5.82
CA PHE A 122 2.75 -17.93 6.97
C PHE A 122 2.81 -18.78 8.24
N LEU A 123 3.77 -18.45 9.12
CA LEU A 123 4.07 -19.25 10.29
C LEU A 123 2.99 -19.13 11.37
N ASN A 124 2.56 -20.28 11.89
CA ASN A 124 1.64 -20.33 13.02
C ASN A 124 2.24 -19.62 14.24
N GLY A 125 1.43 -18.79 14.90
CA GLY A 125 1.83 -18.04 16.09
C GLY A 125 2.34 -16.61 15.83
N PHE A 126 2.44 -16.21 14.56
CA PHE A 126 2.70 -14.83 14.17
C PHE A 126 1.42 -14.19 13.62
N GLU A 127 1.28 -12.88 13.80
CA GLU A 127 0.15 -12.09 13.27
C GLU A 127 0.57 -11.21 12.09
N LEU A 128 1.88 -11.00 11.92
CA LEU A 128 2.45 -10.08 10.94
C LEU A 128 3.70 -10.68 10.28
N ILE A 129 3.82 -10.45 8.97
CA ILE A 129 5.03 -10.67 8.18
C ILE A 129 5.42 -9.32 7.58
N VAL A 130 6.69 -8.95 7.72
CA VAL A 130 7.25 -7.73 7.13
C VAL A 130 8.51 -8.07 6.33
N GLY A 131 8.69 -7.39 5.20
CA GLY A 131 9.95 -7.45 4.45
C GLY A 131 11.01 -6.58 5.12
N SER A 132 12.25 -7.07 5.19
CA SER A 132 13.39 -6.22 5.57
C SER A 132 14.19 -5.86 4.32
N GLU A 133 14.64 -4.61 4.26
CA GLU A 133 15.56 -4.15 3.21
C GLU A 133 16.98 -4.70 3.41
N ASN A 134 17.25 -5.36 4.54
CA ASN A 134 18.58 -5.83 4.97
C ASN A 134 19.63 -4.69 5.04
N LEU A 135 19.15 -3.47 5.26
CA LEU A 135 19.94 -2.26 5.48
C LEU A 135 19.50 -1.62 6.80
N THR A 136 20.40 -0.86 7.41
CA THR A 136 20.06 0.02 8.54
C THR A 136 19.78 1.43 8.04
N TYR A 137 19.08 2.24 8.85
CA TYR A 137 18.80 3.63 8.50
C TYR A 137 20.05 4.47 8.25
N GLU A 138 21.19 4.19 8.88
CA GLU A 138 22.45 4.88 8.59
C GLU A 138 22.98 4.58 7.18
N ASN A 139 22.75 3.35 6.71
CA ASN A 139 23.33 2.82 5.47
C ASN A 139 22.42 2.98 4.26
N GLU A 140 21.22 3.55 4.42
CA GLU A 140 20.27 3.81 3.35
C GLU A 140 19.89 5.31 3.33
N PRO A 141 20.39 6.09 2.35
CA PRO A 141 20.22 7.54 2.33
C PRO A 141 18.76 8.02 2.34
N TRP A 142 17.83 7.27 1.76
CA TRP A 142 16.44 7.68 1.65
C TRP A 142 15.70 7.57 2.99
N GLY A 143 15.85 6.45 3.69
CA GLY A 143 15.31 6.15 5.00
C GLY A 143 15.89 7.07 6.06
N LYS A 144 17.20 7.35 6.02
CA LYS A 144 17.82 8.41 6.83
C LYS A 144 17.11 9.74 6.65
N ASN A 145 16.99 10.20 5.41
CA ASN A 145 16.38 11.49 5.11
C ASN A 145 14.90 11.53 5.51
N ASN A 146 14.17 10.43 5.34
CA ASN A 146 12.76 10.34 5.71
C ASN A 146 12.53 10.39 7.21
N ILE A 147 13.32 9.67 8.01
CA ILE A 147 13.23 9.78 9.48
C ILE A 147 13.54 11.20 9.92
N ILE A 148 14.64 11.79 9.44
CA ILE A 148 15.06 13.14 9.86
C ILE A 148 13.98 14.17 9.47
N LYS A 149 13.45 14.12 8.25
CA LYS A 149 12.40 15.05 7.80
C LYS A 149 11.08 14.87 8.54
N THR A 150 10.74 13.65 8.94
CA THR A 150 9.45 13.35 9.56
C THR A 150 9.48 13.55 11.08
N PHE A 151 10.51 13.03 11.74
CA PHE A 151 10.58 12.91 13.19
C PHE A 151 11.74 13.72 13.79
N GLY A 152 12.72 14.16 12.98
CA GLY A 152 13.88 14.93 13.42
C GLY A 152 15.08 14.07 13.81
N GLU A 153 16.23 14.74 13.98
CA GLU A 153 17.53 14.11 14.28
C GLU A 153 17.51 13.23 15.53
N TYR A 154 16.75 13.64 16.56
CA TYR A 154 16.65 12.86 17.80
C TYR A 154 16.15 11.43 17.58
N PHE A 155 15.16 11.23 16.71
CA PHE A 155 14.64 9.90 16.41
C PHE A 155 15.57 9.13 15.47
N TYR A 156 16.20 9.82 14.51
CA TYR A 156 17.21 9.19 13.65
C TYR A 156 18.37 8.62 14.47
N GLU A 157 18.96 9.38 15.39
CA GLU A 157 20.09 8.89 16.19
C GLU A 157 19.76 7.65 17.02
N ARG A 158 18.48 7.47 17.39
CA ARG A 158 18.01 6.28 18.11
C ARG A 158 17.75 5.07 17.21
N LEU A 159 17.50 5.30 15.91
CA LEU A 159 17.10 4.28 14.95
C LEU A 159 18.17 3.99 13.90
N LYS A 160 19.25 4.77 13.81
CA LYS A 160 20.25 4.67 12.74
C LYS A 160 20.84 3.26 12.54
N ASP A 161 21.03 2.53 13.64
CA ASP A 161 21.55 1.15 13.64
C ASP A 161 20.46 0.08 13.52
N SER A 162 19.18 0.48 13.54
CA SER A 162 18.05 -0.43 13.40
C SER A 162 17.85 -0.83 11.94
N PRO A 163 17.46 -2.10 11.67
CA PRO A 163 17.12 -2.54 10.34
C PRO A 163 15.86 -1.83 9.84
N ILE A 164 15.84 -1.57 8.53
CA ILE A 164 14.67 -1.03 7.84
C ILE A 164 13.73 -2.18 7.50
N TYR A 165 12.46 -1.98 7.84
CA TYR A 165 11.35 -2.85 7.46
C TYR A 165 10.42 -2.09 6.53
N CYS A 166 10.10 -2.70 5.39
CA CYS A 166 9.08 -2.20 4.49
C CYS A 166 7.71 -2.58 5.04
N ALA A 167 6.72 -1.76 4.71
CA ALA A 167 5.32 -2.02 4.98
C ALA A 167 4.51 -1.68 3.73
#